data_AF-A0A0S8C4L8-F1
#
_entry.id   AF-A0A0S8C4L8-F1
#
_cell.length_a   1.000
_cell.length_b   1.000
_cell.length_c   1.000
_cell.angle_alpha   90.00
_cell.angle_beta   90.00
_cell.angle_gamma   90.00
#
_symmetry.space_group_name_H-M   'P 1'
#
loop_
_entity.id
_entity.type
_entity.pdbx_description
1 polymer ?
#
loop_
_entity_poly.entity_id
_entity_poly.type
_entity_poly.pdbx_seq_one_letter_code
_entity_poly.pdbx_strand_id
1 'polypeptide(L)' 'MVKRLLLLLVATPVLLFIIQNFQVTELRFLMWRIALPHALLLIFVLAAGILIGWVLRALHADAKHK' A
#
# COMPACT_ATOMS: atom_id res chain seq x y z
N MET A 1 36.15 4.43 -3.97
CA MET A 1 35.70 3.07 -4.32
C MET A 1 34.52 2.61 -3.45
N VAL A 2 34.66 2.64 -2.11
CA VAL A 2 33.63 2.21 -1.14
C VAL A 2 32.24 2.85 -1.36
N LYS A 3 32.16 4.17 -1.58
CA LYS A 3 30.88 4.87 -1.83
C LYS A 3 30.10 4.33 -3.04
N ARG A 4 30.80 3.93 -4.11
CA ARG A 4 30.17 3.35 -5.31
C ARG A 4 29.67 1.94 -5.04
N LEU A 5 30.39 1.18 -4.21
CA LEU A 5 30.00 -0.16 -3.79
C LEU A 5 28.75 -0.12 -2.89
N LEU A 6 28.70 0.82 -1.95
CA LEU A 6 27.51 1.09 -1.12
C LEU A 6 26.31 1.51 -1.96
N LEU A 7 26.52 2.38 -2.96
CA LEU A 7 25.45 2.78 -3.87
C LEU A 7 24.89 1.57 -4.62
N LEU A 8 25.75 0.71 -5.17
CA LEU A 8 25.31 -0.50 -5.88
C LEU A 8 24.61 -1.49 -4.94
N LEU A 9 25.11 -1.65 -3.71
CA LEU A 9 24.53 -2.51 -2.68
C LEU A 9 23.10 -2.09 -2.33
N VAL A 10 22.81 -0.79 -2.32
CA VAL A 10 21.48 -0.26 -2.01
C VAL A 10 20.60 -0.16 -3.26
N ALA A 11 21.15 0.29 -4.39
CA ALA A 11 20.39 0.49 -5.62
C ALA A 11 19.86 -0.82 -6.20
N THR A 12 20.66 -1.90 -6.14
CA THR A 12 20.26 -3.22 -6.67
C THR A 12 18.98 -3.76 -6.04
N PRO A 13 18.87 -3.90 -4.69
CA PRO A 13 17.64 -4.39 -4.07
C PRO A 13 16.45 -3.45 -4.27
N VAL A 14 16.67 -2.12 -4.35
CA VAL A 14 15.61 -1.16 -4.64
C VAL A 14 15.06 -1.36 -6.06
N LEU A 15 15.93 -1.49 -7.06
CA LEU A 15 15.52 -1.73 -8.44
C LEU A 15 14.82 -3.10 -8.58
N LEU A 16 15.33 -4.13 -7.92
CA LEU A 16 14.67 -5.44 -7.86
C LEU A 16 13.29 -5.36 -7.22
N PHE A 17 13.16 -4.64 -6.11
CA PHE A 17 11.87 -4.40 -5.46
C PHE A 17 10.90 -3.71 -6.41
N ILE A 18 11.33 -2.66 -7.11
CA ILE A 18 10.49 -1.96 -8.09
C ILE A 18 10.06 -2.94 -9.19
N ILE A 19 10.99 -3.63 -9.86
CA ILE A 19 10.67 -4.51 -10.99
C ILE A 19 9.73 -5.65 -10.55
N GLN A 20 9.99 -6.27 -9.40
CA GLN A 20 9.14 -7.36 -8.88
C GLN A 20 7.75 -6.86 -8.48
N ASN A 21 7.65 -5.64 -7.96
CA ASN A 21 6.38 -5.07 -7.51
C ASN A 21 5.69 -4.19 -8.56
N PHE A 22 6.31 -3.96 -9.72
CA PHE A 22 5.75 -3.20 -10.84
C PHE A 22 4.71 -3.98 -11.61
N GLN A 23 4.69 -5.32 -11.48
CA GLN A 23 3.69 -6.15 -12.11
C GLN A 23 2.29 -5.71 -11.70
N VAL A 24 1.55 -5.19 -12.67
CA VAL A 24 0.16 -4.81 -12.53
C VAL A 24 -0.67 -6.07 -12.40
N THR A 25 -1.41 -6.18 -11.31
CA THR A 25 -2.33 -7.31 -11.10
C THR A 25 -3.75 -6.84 -11.24
N GLU A 26 -4.55 -7.68 -11.89
CA GLU A 26 -5.97 -7.44 -12.06
C GLU A 26 -6.72 -8.01 -10.86
N LEU A 27 -7.22 -7.11 -10.02
CA LEU A 27 -8.18 -7.45 -8.99
C LEU A 27 -9.58 -7.44 -9.58
N ARG A 28 -10.25 -8.59 -9.54
CA ARG A 28 -11.67 -8.72 -9.87
C ARG A 28 -12.46 -8.95 -8.58
N PHE A 29 -13.32 -8.01 -8.22
CA PHE A 29 -14.15 -8.08 -7.02
C PHE A 29 -15.62 -7.82 -7.39
N LEU A 30 -16.49 -8.83 -7.22
CA LEU A 30 -17.86 -8.83 -7.76
C LEU A 30 -17.90 -8.36 -9.24
N MET A 31 -18.46 -7.18 -9.51
CA MET A 31 -18.57 -6.56 -10.85
C MET A 31 -17.41 -5.59 -11.16
N TRP A 32 -16.50 -5.36 -10.21
CA TRP A 32 -15.43 -4.37 -10.31
C TRP A 32 -14.15 -5.02 -10.82
N ARG A 33 -13.46 -4.30 -11.71
CA ARG A 33 -12.15 -4.68 -12.24
C ARG A 33 -11.19 -3.53 -12.03
N ILE A 34 -10.13 -3.78 -11.28
CA ILE A 34 -9.12 -2.79 -10.94
C ILE A 34 -7.76 -3.37 -11.32
N ALA A 35 -6.99 -2.65 -12.14
CA ALA A 35 -5.64 -3.03 -12.52
C ALA A 35 -4.66 -2.10 -11.83
N LEU A 36 -3.90 -2.62 -10.87
CA LEU A 36 -2.87 -1.84 -10.17
C LEU A 36 -1.75 -2.75 -9.63
N PRO A 37 -0.54 -2.22 -9.38
CA PRO A 37 0.55 -2.99 -8.80
C PRO A 37 0.21 -3.50 -7.39
N HIS A 38 0.66 -4.71 -7.03
CA HIS A 38 0.35 -5.33 -5.73
C HIS A 38 0.71 -4.45 -4.52
N ALA A 39 1.87 -3.79 -4.57
CA ALA A 39 2.31 -2.92 -3.48
C ALA A 39 1.33 -1.75 -3.26
N LEU A 40 0.77 -1.20 -4.34
CA LEU A 40 -0.20 -0.12 -4.28
C LEU A 40 -1.55 -0.62 -3.73
N LEU A 41 -1.95 -1.86 -4.07
CA LEU A 41 -3.14 -2.50 -3.52
C LEU A 41 -3.06 -2.57 -1.99
N LEU A 42 -1.94 -3.08 -1.47
CA LEU A 42 -1.73 -3.26 -0.04
C LEU A 42 -1.79 -1.93 0.72
N ILE A 43 -1.17 -0.89 0.15
CA ILE A 43 -1.21 0.46 0.73
C ILE A 43 -2.64 1.00 0.79
N PHE A 44 -3.42 0.87 -0.30
CA PHE A 44 -4.80 1.36 -0.32
C PHE A 44 -5.71 0.60 0.63
N VAL A 45 -5.59 -0.73 0.71
CA VAL A 45 -6.37 -1.55 1.64
C VAL A 45 -6.07 -1.16 3.10
N LEU A 46 -4.78 -0.97 3.44
CA LEU A 46 -4.38 -0.53 4.77
C LEU A 46 -4.94 0.87 5.09
N ALA A 47 -4.78 1.82 4.17
CA ALA A 47 -5.28 3.18 4.34
C ALA A 47 -6.81 3.19 4.53
N ALA A 48 -7.54 2.40 3.73
CA ALA A 48 -8.99 2.25 3.87
C ALA A 48 -9.37 1.69 5.26
N GLY A 49 -8.66 0.67 5.75
CA GLY A 49 -8.88 0.11 7.08
C GLY A 49 -8.65 1.12 8.21
N ILE A 50 -7.58 1.92 8.13
CA ILE A 50 -7.28 2.99 9.10
C ILE A 50 -8.39 4.04 9.08
N LEU A 51 -8.79 4.50 7.88
CA LEU A 51 -9.85 5.51 7.72
C LEU A 51 -11.18 5.02 8.27
N ILE A 52 -11.59 3.79 7.93
CA ILE A 52 -12.83 3.17 8.45
C ILE A 52 -12.77 3.09 9.97
N GLY A 53 -11.65 2.62 10.54
CA GLY A 53 -11.48 2.53 11.99
C GLY A 53 -11.56 3.89 12.68
N TRP A 54 -11.00 4.93 12.08
CA TRP A 54 -11.07 6.30 12.61
C TRP A 54 -12.49 6.86 12.57
N VAL A 55 -13.18 6.71 11.44
CA VAL A 55 -14.58 7.13 11.30
C VAL A 55 -15.47 6.41 12.31
N LEU A 56 -15.32 5.09 12.45
CA LEU A 56 -16.08 4.32 13.44
C LEU A 56 -15.82 4.82 14.86
N ARG A 57 -14.57 5.10 15.24
CA ARG A 57 -14.25 5.67 16.57
C ARG A 57 -14.90 7.02 16.77
N ALA A 58 -14.88 7.91 15.78
CA ALA A 58 -15.51 9.21 15.85
C ALA A 58 -17.04 9.10 16.04
N LEU A 59 -17.68 8.21 15.29
CA LEU A 59 -19.12 7.94 15.44
C LEU A 59 -19.48 7.37 16.82
N HIS A 60 -18.69 6.44 17.36
CA HIS A 60 -18.92 5.91 18.71
C HIS A 60 -18.68 6.96 19.81
N ALA A 61 -17.72 7.87 19.61
CA ALA A 61 -17.47 8.96 20.55
C ALA A 61 -18.64 9.95 20.59
N ASP A 62 -19.20 10.32 19.42
CA ASP A 62 -20.38 11.18 19.33
C ASP A 62 -21.63 10.52 19.95
N ALA A 63 -21.82 9.22 19.69
CA ALA A 63 -22.93 8.45 20.26
C ALA A 63 -22.88 8.33 21.79
N LYS A 64 -21.71 8.46 22.42
CA LYS A 64 -21.54 8.39 23.88
C LYS A 64 -21.78 9.74 24.58
N HIS A 65 -21.86 10.83 23.81
CA HIS A 65 -22.05 12.19 24.34
C HIS A 65 -23.50 12.68 24.23
N LYS A 66 -24.39 11.89 23.62
CA LYS A 66 -25.85 12.03 23.68
C LYS A 66 -26.42 11.08 24.72
#